data_AF-A0AAN0M0R6-F1
#
_entry.id   AF-A0AAN0M0R6-F1
#
_cell.length_a   1.000
_cell.length_b   1.000
_cell.length_c   1.000
_cell.angle_alpha   90.00
_cell.angle_beta   90.00
_cell.angle_gamma   90.00
#
_symmetry.space_group_name_H-M   'P 1'
#
loop_
_entity.id
_entity.type
_entity.pdbx_description
1 polymer ?
#
loop_
_entity_poly.entity_id
_entity_poly.type
_entity_poly.pdbx_seq_one_letter_code
_entity_poly.pdbx_strand_id
1 'polypeptide(L)' 'MVSEKHPGFIVNTGNATVADMKAVINECITRVKDTYDVQLELEWRVIR' A
#
# COMPACT_ATOMS: atom_id res chain seq x y z
N MET A 1 -6.75 0.70 4.20
CA MET A 1 -6.35 -0.70 4.55
C MET A 1 -6.06 -1.47 3.27
N VAL A 2 -5.37 -2.61 3.35
CA VAL A 2 -5.30 -3.58 2.23
C VAL A 2 -6.61 -4.38 2.19
N SER A 3 -7.17 -4.60 1.00
CA SER A 3 -8.41 -5.36 0.81
C SER A 3 -8.21 -6.83 1.17
N GLU A 4 -9.11 -7.37 2.00
CA GLU A 4 -9.12 -8.79 2.37
C GLU A 4 -9.44 -9.72 1.19
N LYS A 5 -10.12 -9.20 0.16
CA LYS A 5 -10.50 -9.98 -1.04
C LYS A 5 -9.43 -9.97 -2.13
N HIS A 6 -8.58 -8.94 -2.14
CA HIS A 6 -7.56 -8.77 -3.18
C HIS A 6 -6.38 -7.92 -2.65
N PRO A 7 -5.25 -8.54 -2.23
CA PRO A 7 -4.16 -7.84 -1.56
C PRO A 7 -3.47 -6.72 -2.37
N GLY A 8 -3.60 -6.73 -3.70
CA GLY A 8 -3.10 -5.64 -4.54
C GLY A 8 -3.88 -4.32 -4.41
N PHE A 9 -5.03 -4.32 -3.72
CA PHE A 9 -5.91 -3.15 -3.63
C PHE A 9 -5.85 -2.52 -2.24
N ILE A 10 -5.54 -1.22 -2.20
CA ILE A 10 -5.70 -0.40 -1.00
C ILE A 10 -7.04 0.31 -1.10
N VAL A 11 -7.86 0.13 -0.07
CA VAL A 11 -9.23 0.66 0.00
C VAL A 11 -9.30 1.77 1.04
N ASN A 12 -9.91 2.88 0.64
CA ASN A 12 -10.36 3.90 1.57
C ASN A 12 -11.67 3.42 2.23
N THR A 13 -11.62 3.19 3.55
CA THR A 13 -12.76 2.72 4.36
C THR A 13 -13.59 3.85 4.96
N GLY A 14 -13.36 5.10 4.54
CA GLY A 14 -14.06 6.28 5.03
C GLY A 14 -13.36 7.57 4.59
N ASN A 15 -12.74 8.27 5.54
CA ASN A 15 -12.08 9.56 5.32
C ASN A 15 -10.55 9.43 5.24
N ALA A 16 -10.03 8.34 4.66
CA ALA A 16 -8.58 8.16 4.57
C ALA A 16 -7.95 9.28 3.73
N THR A 17 -6.91 9.89 4.29
CA THR A 17 -6.12 10.94 3.66
C THR A 17 -5.06 10.33 2.73
N VAL A 18 -4.44 11.17 1.91
CA VAL A 18 -3.27 10.78 1.11
C VAL A 18 -2.12 10.29 2.00
N ALA A 19 -1.98 10.84 3.21
CA ALA A 19 -0.97 10.40 4.17
C ALA A 19 -1.25 8.97 4.66
N ASP A 20 -2.51 8.66 4.97
CA ASP A 20 -2.93 7.31 5.38
C ASP A 20 -2.66 6.28 4.28
N MET A 21 -3.01 6.63 3.03
CA MET A 21 -2.72 5.79 1.87
C MET A 21 -1.22 5.53 1.72
N LYS A 22 -0.38 6.57 1.80
CA LYS A 22 1.09 6.43 1.72
C LYS A 22 1.65 5.55 2.84
N ALA A 23 1.10 5.67 4.05
CA ALA A 23 1.52 4.85 5.18
C ALA A 23 1.27 3.36 4.91
N VAL A 24 0.09 3.00 4.37
CA VAL A 24 -0.22 1.62 3.99
C VAL A 24 0.70 1.11 2.88
N ILE A 25 0.98 1.91 1.86
CA ILE A 25 1.91 1.54 0.77
C ILE A 25 3.31 1.23 1.34
N ASN A 26 3.85 2.14 2.16
CA ASN A 26 5.20 1.98 2.73
C ASN A 26 5.30 0.78 3.66
N GLU A 27 4.25 0.54 4.45
CA GLU A 27 4.16 -0.64 5.32
C GLU A 27 4.27 -1.92 4.48
N CYS A 28 3.47 -2.03 3.41
CA CYS A 28 3.46 -3.23 2.57
C CYS A 28 4.80 -3.45 1.87
N ILE A 29 5.42 -2.40 1.33
CA ILE A 29 6.76 -2.46 0.72
C ILE A 29 7.77 -2.95 1.75
N THR A 30 7.78 -2.35 2.96
CA THR A 30 8.74 -2.69 4.02
C THR A 30 8.57 -4.13 4.48
N ARG A 31 7.34 -4.54 4.81
CA ARG A 31 7.06 -5.91 5.29
C ARG A 31 7.44 -6.96 4.24
N VAL A 32 7.12 -6.72 2.97
CA VAL A 32 7.46 -7.69 1.91
C VAL A 32 8.96 -7.75 1.66
N LYS A 33 9.66 -6.60 1.71
CA LYS A 33 11.11 -6.57 1.60
C LYS A 33 11.78 -7.30 2.77
N ASP A 34 11.36 -7.05 4.00
CA ASP A 34 11.96 -7.66 5.19
C ASP A 34 11.67 -9.17 5.27
N THR A 35 10.50 -9.61 4.84
CA THR A 35 10.07 -11.01 4.97
C THR A 35 10.58 -11.88 3.82
N TYR A 36 10.63 -11.34 2.60
CA TYR A 36 10.85 -12.12 1.38
C TYR A 36 12.03 -11.63 0.55
N ASP A 37 12.73 -10.57 0.98
CA ASP A 37 13.78 -9.88 0.23
C ASP A 37 13.31 -9.28 -1.13
N VAL A 38 12.00 -9.22 -1.36
CA VAL A 38 11.39 -8.72 -2.59
C VAL A 38 11.08 -7.22 -2.48
N GLN A 39 11.54 -6.43 -3.44
CA GLN A 39 11.18 -5.02 -3.56
C GLN A 39 9.87 -4.87 -4.33
N LEU A 40 8.82 -4.37 -3.67
CA LEU A 40 7.57 -4.03 -4.33
C LEU A 40 7.66 -2.68 -5.04
N GLU A 41 7.12 -2.62 -6.25
CA GLU A 41 6.96 -1.39 -7.03
C GLU A 41 5.49 -0.98 -7.08
N LEU A 42 5.23 0.32 -6.99
CA LEU A 42 3.87 0.84 -7.03
C LEU A 42 3.38 0.92 -8.49
N GLU A 43 2.27 0.25 -8.79
CA GLU A 43 1.63 0.28 -10.12
C GLU A 43 1.03 1.67 -10.44
N TRP A 44 0.60 2.40 -9.40
CA TRP A 44 -0.14 3.63 -9.56
C TRP A 44 0.75 4.81 -9.94
N ARG A 45 0.19 5.71 -10.76
CA ARG A 45 0.76 7.05 -10.95
C ARG A 45 0.22 7.99 -9.88
N VAL A 46 1.10 8.51 -9.04
CA VAL A 46 0.76 9.51 -8.03
C VAL A 46 0.86 10.90 -8.65
N ILE A 47 -0.28 11.57 -8.79
CA ILE A 47 -0.34 12.97 -9.25
C ILE A 47 -0.26 13.90 -8.03
N ARG A 48 0.45 15.02 -8.20
CA ARG A 48 0.63 16.05 -7.17
C ARG A 48 -0.22 17.27 -7.48
#